data_AF-A0A1A7YQD2-F1
#
_entry.id   AF-A0A1A7YQD2-F1
#
_cell.length_a   1.000
_cell.length_b   1.000
_cell.length_c   1.000
_cell.angle_alpha   90.00
_cell.angle_beta   90.00
_cell.angle_gamma   90.00
#
_symmetry.space_group_name_H-M   'P 1'
#
loop_
_entity.id
_entity.type
_entity.pdbx_description
1 polymer ?
#
loop_
_entity_poly.entity_id
_entity_poly.type
_entity_poly.pdbx_seq_one_letter_code
_entity_poly.pdbx_strand_id
1 'polypeptide(L)'
;QDRNKQWLIPGSTAAVKLEQVACQPVFVKDVRRLSPQHQTYSLEAFHSLILKFAPKHTGFSYLGMYSRLLLAALHYNSNGIRDITRTKAGVERYAVRYPRFRKGGWSVLLVKDEPTYDYATALHSRLQETCNKNPQLLS
;
A
#
# COMPACT_ATOMS: atom_id res chain seq x y z
N GLN A 1 -32.14 -18.99 6.05
CA GLN A 1 -32.03 -19.57 7.41
C GLN A 1 -30.95 -20.67 7.48
N ASP A 2 -29.74 -20.49 6.92
CA ASP A 2 -28.70 -21.55 6.85
C ASP A 2 -27.54 -21.42 7.87
N ARG A 3 -27.63 -20.50 8.83
CA ARG A 3 -26.50 -20.17 9.73
C ARG A 3 -26.20 -21.19 10.83
N ASN A 4 -27.00 -22.25 10.98
CA ASN A 4 -26.87 -23.19 12.10
C ASN A 4 -26.55 -24.64 11.68
N LYS A 5 -25.78 -24.80 10.59
CA LYS A 5 -25.15 -26.09 10.26
C LYS A 5 -23.83 -26.20 11.00
N GLN A 6 -23.65 -27.25 11.80
CA GLN A 6 -22.33 -27.60 12.32
C GLN A 6 -21.50 -28.16 11.16
N TRP A 7 -20.51 -27.39 10.73
CA TRP A 7 -19.60 -27.74 9.62
C TRP A 7 -18.61 -28.84 10.00
N LEU A 8 -18.33 -28.98 11.31
CA LEU A 8 -17.43 -29.98 11.86
C LEU A 8 -18.03 -30.54 13.13
N ILE A 9 -18.00 -31.87 13.26
CA ILE A 9 -18.41 -32.58 14.47
C ILE A 9 -17.26 -32.51 15.48
N PRO A 10 -17.44 -31.97 16.69
CA PRO A 10 -16.42 -31.96 17.73
C PRO A 10 -15.91 -33.37 18.03
N GLY A 11 -14.59 -33.53 18.18
CA GLY A 11 -13.97 -34.84 18.42
C GLY A 11 -13.87 -35.76 17.19
N SER A 12 -14.43 -35.39 16.04
CA SER A 12 -14.16 -36.11 14.78
C SER A 12 -12.68 -35.98 14.39
N THR A 13 -12.16 -36.96 13.65
CA THR A 13 -10.77 -36.94 13.16
C THR A 13 -10.46 -35.69 12.35
N ALA A 14 -11.42 -35.18 11.57
CA ALA A 14 -11.27 -33.94 10.82
C ALA A 14 -11.15 -32.72 11.73
N ALA A 15 -11.99 -32.62 12.77
CA ALA A 15 -11.94 -31.52 13.74
C ALA A 15 -10.62 -31.51 14.52
N VAL A 16 -10.17 -32.68 15.00
CA VAL A 16 -8.90 -32.80 15.74
C VAL A 16 -7.70 -32.42 14.86
N LYS A 17 -7.66 -32.87 13.60
CA LYS A 17 -6.58 -32.49 12.68
C LYS A 17 -6.58 -30.99 12.37
N LEU A 18 -7.75 -30.38 12.20
CA LEU A 18 -7.84 -28.94 11.99
C LEU A 18 -7.34 -28.16 13.20
N GLU A 19 -7.73 -28.57 14.40
CA GLU A 19 -7.28 -27.96 15.66
C GLU A 19 -5.76 -28.05 15.81
N GLN A 20 -5.17 -29.21 15.52
CA GLN A 20 -3.71 -29.38 15.55
C GLN A 20 -2.97 -28.40 14.63
N VAL A 21 -3.49 -28.17 13.42
CA VAL A 21 -2.90 -27.21 12.47
C VAL A 21 -3.15 -25.77 12.93
N ALA A 22 -4.37 -25.45 13.33
CA ALA A 22 -4.75 -24.10 13.74
C ALA A 22 -4.04 -23.64 15.03
N CYS A 23 -3.73 -24.56 15.93
CA CYS A 23 -3.03 -24.28 17.19
C CYS A 23 -1.50 -24.39 17.06
N GLN A 24 -0.96 -24.71 15.88
CA GLN A 24 0.48 -24.80 15.69
C GLN A 24 1.14 -23.43 15.96
N PRO A 25 2.21 -23.35 16.78
CA PRO A 25 2.83 -22.07 17.15
C PRO A 25 3.27 -21.21 15.95
N VAL A 26 3.72 -21.86 14.87
CA VAL A 26 4.11 -21.19 13.63
C VAL A 26 2.89 -20.57 12.94
N PHE A 27 1.80 -21.33 12.79
CA PHE A 27 0.56 -20.83 12.20
C PHE A 27 -0.02 -19.66 12.99
N VAL A 28 -0.11 -19.78 14.32
CA VAL A 28 -0.61 -18.69 15.18
C VAL A 28 0.27 -17.44 15.05
N LYS A 29 1.60 -17.60 14.98
CA LYS A 29 2.52 -16.48 14.76
C LYS A 29 2.31 -15.81 13.40
N ASP A 30 2.10 -16.60 12.35
CA ASP A 30 1.90 -16.08 11.00
C ASP A 30 0.52 -15.42 10.85
N VAL A 31 -0.53 -15.98 11.45
CA VAL A 31 -1.86 -15.35 11.52
C VAL A 31 -1.79 -13.99 12.23
N ARG A 32 -1.01 -13.87 13.31
CA ARG A 32 -0.81 -12.56 13.97
C ARG A 32 -0.16 -11.54 13.04
N ARG A 33 0.73 -11.95 12.13
CA ARG A 33 1.33 -11.08 11.11
C ARG A 33 0.37 -10.70 9.98
N LEU A 34 -0.66 -11.51 9.74
CA LEU A 34 -1.76 -11.18 8.83
C LEU A 34 -2.76 -10.19 9.45
N SER A 35 -2.74 -10.00 10.77
CA SER A 35 -3.60 -9.01 11.43
C SER A 35 -3.27 -7.59 10.95
N PRO A 36 -4.28 -6.78 10.60
CA PRO A 36 -4.09 -5.38 10.20
C PRO A 36 -3.27 -4.56 11.22
N GLN A 37 -3.38 -4.88 12.51
CA GLN A 37 -2.66 -4.17 13.59
C GLN A 37 -1.14 -4.35 13.53
N HIS A 38 -0.65 -5.45 12.97
CA HIS A 38 0.79 -5.73 12.86
C HIS A 38 1.30 -5.57 11.42
N GLN A 39 0.45 -5.11 10.48
CA GLN A 39 0.82 -4.96 9.07
C GLN A 39 1.56 -3.64 8.84
N THR A 40 2.88 -3.73 8.59
CA THR A 40 3.73 -2.55 8.32
C THR A 40 3.77 -2.12 6.86
N TYR A 41 3.11 -2.85 5.96
CA TYR A 41 3.16 -2.61 4.51
C TYR A 41 2.90 -1.14 4.14
N SER A 42 1.89 -0.54 4.75
CA SER A 42 1.50 0.84 4.48
C SER A 42 2.58 1.85 4.89
N LEU A 43 3.19 1.61 6.05
CA LEU A 43 4.28 2.42 6.60
C LEU A 43 5.56 2.27 5.75
N GLU A 44 5.88 1.04 5.34
CA GLU A 44 7.04 0.75 4.47
C GLU A 44 6.86 1.38 3.07
N ALA A 45 5.64 1.38 2.54
CA ALA A 45 5.32 2.05 1.28
C ALA A 45 5.53 3.57 1.40
N PHE A 46 5.04 4.18 2.48
CA PHE A 46 5.27 5.61 2.74
C PHE A 46 6.76 5.93 2.92
N HIS A 47 7.50 5.10 3.66
CA HIS A 47 8.94 5.26 3.83
C HIS A 47 9.69 5.20 2.49
N SER A 48 9.29 4.28 1.60
CA SER A 48 9.86 4.17 0.25
C SER A 48 9.62 5.44 -0.57
N LEU A 49 8.47 6.11 -0.41
CA LEU A 49 8.20 7.40 -1.04
C LEU A 49 9.10 8.50 -0.47
N ILE A 50 9.30 8.56 0.85
CA ILE A 50 10.24 9.52 1.45
C ILE A 50 11.63 9.36 0.84
N LEU A 51 12.14 8.12 0.70
CA LEU A 51 13.44 7.89 0.09
C LEU A 51 13.51 8.32 -1.38
N LYS A 52 12.38 8.26 -2.11
CA LYS A 52 12.28 8.70 -3.51
C LYS A 52 12.25 10.23 -3.63
N PHE A 53 11.48 10.92 -2.78
CA PHE A 53 11.30 12.37 -2.85
C PHE A 53 12.40 13.15 -2.13
N ALA A 54 12.95 12.61 -1.04
CA ALA A 54 14.01 13.20 -0.23
C ALA A 54 15.13 12.18 0.04
N PRO A 55 15.97 11.86 -0.97
CA PRO A 55 17.05 10.90 -0.80
C PRO A 55 18.08 11.37 0.22
N LYS A 56 18.50 10.47 1.13
CA LYS A 56 19.45 10.79 2.22
C LYS A 56 20.82 11.25 1.74
N HIS A 57 21.25 10.80 0.56
CA HIS A 57 22.57 11.13 0.01
C HIS A 57 22.59 12.49 -0.71
N THR A 58 21.44 13.15 -0.84
CA THR A 58 21.35 14.48 -1.45
C THR A 58 21.08 15.51 -0.36
N GLY A 59 21.96 16.50 -0.22
CA GLY A 59 21.75 17.62 0.69
C GLY A 59 20.68 18.58 0.16
N PHE A 60 19.71 18.92 0.98
CA PHE A 60 18.71 19.95 0.68
C PHE A 60 18.72 21.02 1.77
N SER A 61 18.31 22.25 1.41
CA SER A 61 17.97 23.25 2.42
C SER A 61 16.82 22.76 3.30
N TYR A 62 16.66 23.34 4.48
CA TYR A 62 15.55 23.00 5.38
C TYR A 62 14.20 23.05 4.68
N LEU A 63 13.90 24.17 3.99
CA LEU A 63 12.66 24.33 3.22
C LEU A 63 12.58 23.34 2.04
N GLY A 64 13.70 23.04 1.39
CA GLY A 64 13.78 22.07 0.31
C GLY A 64 13.46 20.64 0.77
N MET A 65 13.91 20.25 1.96
CA MET A 65 13.61 18.96 2.57
C MET A 65 12.16 18.89 3.05
N TYR A 66 11.70 19.93 3.74
CA TYR A 66 10.32 20.04 4.23
C TYR A 66 9.30 19.93 3.08
N SER A 67 9.50 20.68 2.00
CA SER A 67 8.63 20.64 0.82
C SER A 67 8.59 19.25 0.16
N ARG A 68 9.74 18.57 0.09
CA ARG A 68 9.81 17.20 -0.46
C ARG A 68 9.09 16.17 0.40
N LEU A 69 9.16 16.30 1.72
CA LEU A 69 8.41 15.44 2.64
C LEU A 69 6.90 15.66 2.51
N LEU A 70 6.45 16.92 2.35
CA LEU A 70 5.05 17.23 2.07
C LEU A 70 4.60 16.64 0.73
N LEU A 71 5.42 16.72 -0.32
CA LEU A 71 5.13 16.10 -1.61
C LEU A 71 5.04 14.57 -1.51
N ALA A 72 5.89 13.92 -0.71
CA ALA A 72 5.79 12.50 -0.45
C ALA A 72 4.47 12.13 0.25
N ALA A 73 4.05 12.93 1.23
CA ALA A 73 2.78 12.75 1.94
C ALA A 73 1.57 12.95 1.02
N LEU A 74 1.58 14.00 0.19
CA LEU A 74 0.54 14.24 -0.81
C LEU A 74 0.45 13.09 -1.81
N HIS A 75 1.59 12.66 -2.35
CA HIS A 75 1.62 11.53 -3.28
C HIS A 75 1.06 10.25 -2.64
N TYR A 76 1.43 9.97 -1.39
CA TYR A 76 0.93 8.83 -0.63
C TYR A 76 -0.59 8.92 -0.41
N ASN A 77 -1.10 10.08 0.01
CA ASN A 77 -2.53 10.27 0.25
C ASN A 77 -3.35 10.13 -1.05
N SER A 78 -2.86 10.68 -2.16
CA SER A 78 -3.51 10.55 -3.46
C SER A 78 -3.47 9.12 -4.03
N ASN A 79 -2.49 8.30 -3.65
CA ASN A 79 -2.24 7.00 -4.29
C ASN A 79 -2.30 5.78 -3.35
N GLY A 80 -2.57 5.98 -2.06
CA GLY A 80 -2.54 4.94 -1.02
C GLY A 80 -3.66 3.93 -1.17
N ILE A 81 -4.85 4.39 -1.56
CA ILE A 81 -6.07 3.59 -1.77
C ILE A 81 -6.46 3.68 -3.25
N ARG A 82 -5.54 3.31 -4.15
CA ARG A 82 -5.89 3.18 -5.57
C ARG A 82 -6.79 1.97 -5.78
N ASP A 83 -7.83 2.18 -6.58
CA ASP A 83 -8.74 1.15 -7.04
C ASP A 83 -8.02 0.13 -7.94
N ILE A 84 -8.67 -1.02 -8.09
CA ILE A 84 -8.20 -2.13 -8.91
C ILE A 84 -8.53 -1.82 -10.36
N THR A 85 -7.56 -1.99 -11.26
CA THR A 85 -7.80 -1.84 -12.70
C THR A 85 -8.77 -2.89 -13.19
N ARG A 86 -9.90 -2.42 -13.73
CA ARG A 86 -10.85 -3.24 -14.48
C ARG A 86 -10.54 -3.16 -15.97
N THR A 87 -10.58 -4.31 -16.64
CA THR A 87 -10.55 -4.38 -18.10
C THR A 87 -11.79 -3.72 -18.71
N LYS A 88 -11.77 -3.45 -20.03
CA LYS A 88 -12.94 -2.91 -20.76
C LYS A 88 -14.20 -3.78 -20.63
N ALA A 89 -14.05 -5.06 -20.28
CA ALA A 89 -15.12 -6.00 -20.01
C ALA A 89 -15.55 -6.06 -18.53
N GLY A 90 -15.02 -5.19 -17.67
CA GLY A 90 -15.32 -5.14 -16.23
C GLY A 90 -14.55 -6.15 -15.37
N VAL A 91 -13.71 -7.01 -15.96
CA VAL A 91 -12.95 -8.04 -15.25
C VAL A 91 -11.68 -7.45 -14.62
N GLU A 92 -11.45 -7.74 -13.33
CA GLU A 92 -10.26 -7.31 -12.58
C GLU A 92 -8.97 -7.84 -13.21
N ARG A 93 -7.94 -7.00 -13.28
CA ARG A 93 -6.62 -7.40 -13.79
C ARG A 93 -5.77 -8.01 -12.68
N TYR A 94 -5.17 -9.15 -12.98
CA TYR A 94 -4.27 -9.87 -12.09
C TYR A 94 -2.87 -9.91 -12.68
N ALA A 95 -1.85 -9.75 -11.84
CA ALA A 95 -0.44 -9.89 -12.20
C ALA A 95 0.22 -10.94 -11.30
N VAL A 96 1.05 -11.78 -11.90
CA VAL A 96 1.86 -12.75 -11.20
C VAL A 96 3.11 -12.04 -10.66
N ARG A 97 3.30 -12.01 -9.34
CA ARG A 97 4.55 -11.57 -8.71
C ARG A 97 5.32 -12.74 -8.14
N TYR A 98 6.62 -12.67 -8.38
CA TYR A 98 7.59 -13.56 -7.77
C TYR A 98 8.19 -12.87 -6.53
N PRO A 99 8.16 -13.50 -5.35
CA PRO A 99 8.84 -13.00 -4.17
C PRO A 99 10.33 -12.80 -4.48
N ARG A 100 10.87 -11.63 -4.13
CA ARG A 100 12.27 -11.29 -4.40
C ARG A 100 13.26 -12.09 -3.53
N PHE A 101 12.78 -12.67 -2.44
CA PHE A 101 13.60 -13.38 -1.46
C PHE A 101 13.00 -14.76 -1.18
N ARG A 102 13.88 -15.78 -1.29
CA ARG A 102 13.59 -17.23 -1.30
C ARG A 102 12.82 -17.66 -2.56
N LYS A 103 13.21 -18.80 -3.14
CA LYS A 103 12.57 -19.47 -4.28
C LYS A 103 11.15 -19.97 -3.94
N GLY A 104 10.33 -19.14 -3.32
CA GLY A 104 8.92 -19.41 -3.06
C GLY A 104 8.13 -19.39 -4.36
N GLY A 105 6.95 -20.00 -4.32
CA GLY A 105 6.00 -19.95 -5.43
C GLY A 105 5.61 -18.51 -5.79
N TRP A 106 4.98 -18.37 -6.96
CA TRP A 106 4.42 -17.10 -7.39
C TRP A 106 3.13 -16.77 -6.64
N SER A 107 2.84 -15.48 -6.49
CA SER A 107 1.58 -14.99 -5.93
C SER A 107 0.85 -14.15 -6.96
N VAL A 108 -0.46 -14.31 -7.05
CA VAL A 108 -1.31 -13.48 -7.91
C VAL A 108 -1.72 -12.26 -7.11
N LEU A 109 -1.41 -11.06 -7.61
CA LEU A 109 -1.86 -9.80 -7.03
C LEU A 109 -2.77 -9.05 -8.01
N LEU A 110 -3.74 -8.35 -7.45
CA LEU A 110 -4.57 -7.41 -8.19
C LEU A 110 -3.70 -6.24 -8.67
N VAL A 111 -3.85 -5.89 -9.95
CA VAL A 111 -3.19 -4.74 -10.54
C VAL A 111 -3.98 -3.50 -10.14
N LYS A 112 -3.33 -2.59 -9.41
CA LYS A 112 -3.88 -1.28 -9.08
C LYS A 112 -3.80 -0.36 -10.29
N ASP A 113 -4.73 0.59 -10.37
CA ASP A 113 -4.71 1.65 -11.39
C ASP A 113 -3.42 2.46 -11.36
N GLU A 114 -3.12 3.14 -12.46
CA GLU A 114 -1.95 3.99 -12.58
C GLU A 114 -1.95 5.09 -11.50
N PRO A 115 -0.77 5.50 -11.00
CA PRO A 115 -0.70 6.55 -10.00
C PRO A 115 -1.13 7.90 -10.57
N THR A 116 -1.95 8.61 -9.82
CA THR A 116 -2.46 9.94 -10.15
C THR A 116 -1.51 11.02 -9.64
N TYR A 117 -1.36 12.09 -10.42
CA TYR A 117 -0.51 13.25 -10.12
C TYR A 117 -1.29 14.58 -10.08
N ASP A 118 -2.61 14.53 -9.95
CA ASP A 118 -3.49 15.71 -9.92
C ASP A 118 -3.14 16.70 -8.81
N TYR A 119 -2.61 16.21 -7.69
CA TYR A 119 -2.11 17.08 -6.62
C TYR A 119 -0.96 17.97 -7.11
N ALA A 120 -0.10 17.46 -8.01
CA ALA A 120 1.03 18.21 -8.54
C ALA A 120 0.58 19.26 -9.56
N THR A 121 -0.41 18.93 -10.41
CA THR A 121 -0.98 19.89 -11.37
C THR A 121 -1.73 21.01 -10.64
N ALA A 122 -2.48 20.67 -9.58
CA ALA A 122 -3.14 21.65 -8.72
C ALA A 122 -2.12 22.59 -8.03
N LEU A 123 -1.04 22.03 -7.47
CA LEU A 123 0.04 22.84 -6.86
C LEU A 123 0.70 23.76 -7.88
N HIS A 124 1.02 23.25 -9.07
CA HIS A 124 1.65 24.05 -10.12
C HIS A 124 0.75 25.22 -10.54
N SER A 125 -0.54 24.97 -10.73
CA SER A 125 -1.52 25.99 -11.11
C SER A 125 -1.64 27.08 -10.03
N ARG A 126 -1.67 26.68 -8.75
CA ARG A 126 -1.71 27.62 -7.62
C ARG A 126 -0.44 28.45 -7.47
N LEU A 127 0.72 27.85 -7.72
CA LEU A 127 2.00 28.57 -7.74
C LEU A 127 2.01 29.62 -8.84
N GLN A 128 1.60 29.26 -10.07
CA GLN A 128 1.49 30.20 -11.18
C GLN A 128 0.54 31.36 -10.87
N GLU A 129 -0.65 31.06 -10.33
CA GLU A 129 -1.61 32.08 -9.92
C GLU A 129 -1.02 33.05 -8.88
N THR A 130 -0.26 32.52 -7.91
CA THR A 130 0.36 33.30 -6.85
C THR A 130 1.50 34.18 -7.37
N CYS A 131 2.36 33.62 -8.24
CA CYS A 131 3.43 34.36 -8.89
C CYS A 131 2.88 35.50 -9.77
N ASN A 132 1.81 35.25 -10.52
CA ASN A 132 1.17 36.27 -11.34
C ASN A 132 0.56 37.42 -10.51
N LYS A 133 0.04 37.11 -9.32
CA LYS A 133 -0.49 38.13 -8.39
C LYS A 133 0.61 38.90 -7.66
N ASN A 134 1.77 38.28 -7.42
CA ASN A 134 2.87 38.84 -6.65
C ASN A 134 4.21 38.62 -7.38
N PRO A 135 4.52 39.41 -8.43
CA PRO A 135 5.72 39.24 -9.24
C PRO A 135 7.03 39.45 -8.46
N GLN A 136 6.98 40.14 -7.32
CA GLN A 136 8.11 40.38 -6.40
C GLN A 136 8.62 39.10 -5.71
N LEU A 137 7.89 37.97 -5.77
CA LEU A 137 8.31 36.69 -5.18
C LEU A 137 9.30 35.91 -6.05
N LEU A 138 9.50 36.33 -7.30
CA LEU A 138 10.40 35.69 -8.27
C LEU A 138 11.78 36.38 -8.35
N SER A 139 11.96 37.51 -7.66
CA SER A 139 13.23 38.25 -7.53
C SER A 139 13.95 37.88 -6.24
#